data_AF-A0A8K0KCF7-F1
#
_entry.id   AF-A0A8K0KCF7-F1
#
_cell.length_a   1.000
_cell.length_b   1.000
_cell.length_c   1.000
_cell.angle_alpha   90.00
_cell.angle_beta   90.00
_cell.angle_gamma   90.00
#
_symmetry.space_group_name_H-M   'P 1'
#
loop_
_entity.id
_entity.type
_entity.pdbx_description
1 polymer ?
#
loop_
_entity_poly.entity_id
_entity_poly.type
_entity_poly.pdbx_seq_one_letter_code
_entity_poly.pdbx_strand_id
1 'polypeptide(L)'
;MGLILLLPLFKFSKTLGELYAYSRRILIGLGLSCIGDILLIWPSYFTHGMMAFGAAQIMYTAAFGFRPFNAPLGAVLYLLAASGLYVLMPGLHGVLVAGVPIYTALLITMAWRAMARVQLFEELWTWTKLCSCVGAFFFVISDSLIGFHQFYHPIPHSQALIMLTYYAAQLGISLSVVDCKASYQRTERERAEEAARIAEEKNAIKDAMDLKYNKAVPSTPMSISGRG
;
A
#
# COMPACT_ATOMS: atom_id res chain seq x y z
N MET A 1 21.58 5.04 29.32
CA MET A 1 20.12 5.30 29.30
C MET A 1 19.64 5.92 27.97
N GLY A 2 20.40 6.80 27.29
CA GLY A 2 19.96 7.41 26.02
C GLY A 2 19.90 6.51 24.77
N LEU A 3 20.63 5.38 24.73
CA LEU A 3 20.69 4.51 23.55
C LEU A 3 19.46 3.58 23.39
N ILE A 4 18.71 3.34 24.47
CA ILE A 4 17.54 2.44 24.49
C ILE A 4 16.30 3.13 23.90
N LEU A 5 16.21 4.46 23.94
CA LEU A 5 15.09 5.27 23.41
C LEU A 5 15.21 5.57 21.90
N LEU A 6 16.41 5.49 21.32
CA LEU A 6 16.64 5.79 19.89
C LEU A 6 16.25 4.63 18.95
N LEU A 7 16.33 3.39 19.43
CA LEU A 7 15.98 2.19 18.63
C LEU A 7 14.49 2.10 18.27
N PRO A 8 13.54 2.41 19.18
CA PRO A 8 12.13 2.56 18.84
C PRO A 8 11.93 3.63 17.77
N LEU A 9 12.48 4.84 17.96
CA LEU A 9 12.29 5.97 17.05
C LEU A 9 12.79 5.69 15.63
N PHE A 10 13.93 4.99 15.48
CA PHE A 10 14.50 4.68 14.17
C PHE A 10 13.76 3.54 13.44
N LYS A 11 13.35 2.48 14.16
CA LYS A 11 12.49 1.42 13.60
C LYS A 11 11.10 1.98 13.23
N PHE A 12 10.63 2.96 13.97
CA PHE A 12 9.33 3.59 13.80
C PHE A 12 9.29 4.60 12.66
N SER A 13 10.33 5.43 12.49
CA SER A 13 10.48 6.32 11.35
C SER A 13 10.46 5.56 10.00
N LYS A 14 11.07 4.37 9.95
CA LYS A 14 10.97 3.48 8.79
C LYS A 14 9.54 2.98 8.56
N THR A 15 8.82 2.64 9.61
CA THR A 15 7.44 2.13 9.53
C THR A 15 6.49 3.18 8.92
N LEU A 16 6.66 4.46 9.26
CA LEU A 16 5.88 5.57 8.70
C LEU A 16 6.15 5.81 7.21
N GLY A 17 7.42 5.74 6.80
CA GLY A 17 7.80 5.83 5.39
C GLY A 17 7.20 4.71 4.54
N GLU A 18 7.20 3.48 5.07
CA GLU A 18 6.64 2.30 4.39
C GLU A 18 5.11 2.40 4.23
N LEU A 19 4.38 2.91 5.24
CA LEU A 19 2.92 3.11 5.18
C LEU A 19 2.53 4.14 4.09
N TYR A 20 3.28 5.24 3.99
CA TYR A 20 3.03 6.25 2.95
C TYR A 20 3.39 5.75 1.55
N ALA A 21 4.50 5.00 1.43
CA ALA A 21 4.87 4.34 0.18
C ALA A 21 3.81 3.32 -0.26
N TYR A 22 3.26 2.54 0.68
CA TYR A 22 2.18 1.58 0.42
C TYR A 22 0.95 2.29 -0.16
N SER A 23 0.43 3.28 0.56
CA SER A 23 -0.79 4.00 0.17
C SER A 23 -0.65 4.69 -1.20
N ARG A 24 0.51 5.30 -1.46
CA ARG A 24 0.82 5.94 -2.74
C ARG A 24 0.89 4.93 -3.90
N ARG A 25 1.51 3.76 -3.69
CA ARG A 25 1.57 2.72 -4.72
C ARG A 25 0.18 2.17 -5.06
N ILE A 26 -0.66 1.94 -4.05
CA ILE A 26 -2.06 1.52 -4.26
C ILE A 26 -2.83 2.58 -5.04
N LEU A 27 -2.73 3.86 -4.66
CA LEU A 27 -3.43 4.94 -5.37
C LEU A 27 -3.00 5.07 -6.83
N ILE A 28 -1.69 4.97 -7.12
CA ILE A 28 -1.19 4.98 -8.50
C ILE A 28 -1.74 3.77 -9.27
N GLY A 29 -1.77 2.58 -8.66
CA GLY A 29 -2.36 1.39 -9.27
C GLY A 29 -3.86 1.55 -9.57
N LEU A 30 -4.62 2.17 -8.67
CA LEU A 30 -6.04 2.51 -8.91
C LEU A 30 -6.18 3.47 -10.09
N GLY A 31 -5.37 4.54 -10.13
CA GLY A 31 -5.38 5.49 -11.25
C GLY A 31 -5.07 4.82 -12.60
N LEU A 32 -4.08 3.92 -12.63
CA LEU A 32 -3.76 3.12 -13.81
C LEU A 32 -4.90 2.16 -14.19
N SER A 33 -5.59 1.57 -13.21
CA SER A 33 -6.75 0.72 -13.47
C SER A 33 -7.90 1.52 -14.09
N CYS A 34 -8.17 2.74 -13.61
CA CYS A 34 -9.16 3.63 -14.24
C CYS A 34 -8.80 4.00 -15.69
N ILE A 35 -7.52 4.22 -15.98
CA ILE A 35 -7.06 4.44 -17.36
C ILE A 35 -7.28 3.16 -18.18
N GLY A 36 -6.97 2.00 -17.61
CA GLY A 36 -7.25 0.69 -18.20
C GLY A 36 -8.73 0.52 -18.57
N ASP A 37 -9.65 0.87 -17.66
CA ASP A 37 -11.10 0.81 -17.88
C ASP A 37 -11.52 1.65 -19.09
N ILE A 38 -11.02 2.88 -19.18
CA ILE A 38 -11.32 3.79 -20.31
C ILE A 38 -10.84 3.17 -21.63
N LEU A 39 -9.63 2.60 -21.65
CA LEU A 39 -9.06 1.99 -22.84
C LEU A 39 -9.79 0.68 -23.24
N LEU A 40 -10.34 -0.05 -22.27
CA LEU A 40 -11.02 -1.33 -22.52
C LEU A 40 -12.39 -1.15 -23.21
N ILE A 41 -12.98 0.05 -23.19
CA ILE A 41 -14.25 0.38 -23.86
C ILE A 41 -14.16 0.10 -25.36
N TRP A 42 -13.00 0.33 -25.95
CA TRP A 42 -12.79 0.21 -27.39
C TRP A 42 -11.93 -1.02 -27.72
N PRO A 43 -12.43 -1.95 -28.57
CA PRO A 43 -11.70 -3.17 -28.92
C PRO A 43 -10.30 -2.92 -29.51
N SER A 44 -10.12 -1.81 -30.25
CA SER A 44 -8.82 -1.43 -30.83
C SER A 44 -7.76 -1.08 -29.78
N TYR A 45 -8.18 -0.67 -28.58
CA TYR A 45 -7.29 -0.28 -27.49
C TYR A 45 -7.15 -1.37 -26.41
N PHE A 46 -7.71 -2.56 -26.63
CA PHE A 46 -7.64 -3.68 -25.70
C PHE A 46 -6.21 -3.95 -25.20
N THR A 47 -5.24 -4.01 -26.12
CA THR A 47 -3.82 -4.23 -25.77
C THR A 47 -3.26 -3.12 -24.89
N HIS A 48 -3.65 -1.86 -25.13
CA HIS A 48 -3.23 -0.72 -24.33
C HIS A 48 -3.89 -0.74 -22.94
N GLY A 49 -5.17 -1.12 -22.87
CA GLY A 49 -5.88 -1.34 -21.60
C GLY A 49 -5.21 -2.45 -20.77
N MET A 50 -4.89 -3.58 -21.39
CA MET A 50 -4.14 -4.67 -20.76
C MET A 50 -2.77 -4.22 -20.24
N MET A 51 -2.05 -3.37 -20.98
CA MET A 51 -0.78 -2.79 -20.49
C MET A 51 -0.99 -1.87 -19.28
N ALA A 52 -2.04 -1.05 -19.27
CA ALA A 52 -2.37 -0.18 -18.14
C ALA A 52 -2.72 -0.99 -16.88
N PHE A 53 -3.51 -2.06 -17.02
CA PHE A 53 -3.80 -2.99 -15.93
C PHE A 53 -2.55 -3.76 -15.47
N GLY A 54 -1.68 -4.17 -16.39
CA GLY A 54 -0.40 -4.79 -16.04
C GLY A 54 0.49 -3.86 -15.21
N ALA A 55 0.54 -2.57 -15.58
CA ALA A 55 1.22 -1.55 -14.79
C ALA A 55 0.57 -1.37 -13.40
N ALA A 56 -0.76 -1.40 -13.32
CA ALA A 56 -1.47 -1.38 -12.04
C ALA A 56 -1.08 -2.57 -11.14
N GLN A 57 -1.02 -3.78 -11.70
CA GLN A 57 -0.60 -4.99 -11.00
C GLN A 57 0.84 -4.91 -10.49
N ILE A 58 1.76 -4.29 -11.25
CA ILE A 58 3.13 -4.02 -10.78
C ILE A 58 3.11 -3.09 -9.57
N MET A 59 2.32 -2.02 -9.61
CA MET A 59 2.20 -1.08 -8.50
C MET A 59 1.57 -1.74 -7.27
N TYR A 60 0.55 -2.56 -7.46
CA TYR A 60 -0.06 -3.38 -6.41
C TYR A 60 0.92 -4.40 -5.85
N THR A 61 1.71 -5.08 -6.69
CA THR A 61 2.76 -6.01 -6.24
C THR A 61 3.88 -5.29 -5.48
N ALA A 62 4.23 -4.07 -5.87
CA ALA A 62 5.19 -3.26 -5.15
C ALA A 62 4.64 -2.79 -3.80
N ALA A 63 3.34 -2.49 -3.69
CA ALA A 63 2.68 -2.22 -2.40
C ALA A 63 2.61 -3.51 -1.55
N PHE A 64 2.23 -4.59 -2.21
CA PHE A 64 2.50 -6.01 -1.99
C PHE A 64 3.68 -6.26 -1.05
N GLY A 65 4.87 -6.01 -1.59
CA GLY A 65 6.13 -6.41 -0.98
C GLY A 65 6.36 -7.92 -1.09
N PHE A 66 7.62 -8.34 -0.98
CA PHE A 66 8.05 -9.73 -1.21
C PHE A 66 8.23 -10.56 0.07
N ARG A 67 7.89 -10.00 1.23
CA ARG A 67 7.96 -10.68 2.54
C ARG A 67 6.57 -10.85 3.14
N PRO A 68 6.23 -12.02 3.71
CA PRO A 68 6.98 -13.28 3.68
C PRO A 68 6.96 -13.94 2.28
N PHE A 69 7.95 -14.79 1.98
CA PHE A 69 8.05 -15.48 0.70
C PHE A 69 7.44 -16.89 0.81
N ASN A 70 6.21 -17.05 0.33
CA ASN A 70 5.49 -18.32 0.39
C ASN A 70 5.53 -19.03 -0.98
N ALA A 71 6.65 -19.68 -1.30
CA ALA A 71 6.87 -20.38 -2.55
C ALA A 71 5.79 -21.44 -2.90
N PRO A 72 5.33 -22.32 -1.98
CA PRO A 72 4.34 -23.34 -2.34
C PRO A 72 2.99 -22.73 -2.75
N LEU A 73 2.55 -21.66 -2.07
CA LEU A 73 1.35 -20.93 -2.47
C LEU A 73 1.50 -20.35 -3.88
N GLY A 74 2.66 -19.74 -4.17
CA GLY A 74 2.97 -19.22 -5.49
C GLY A 74 2.91 -20.31 -6.55
N ALA A 75 3.55 -21.46 -6.31
CA ALA A 75 3.55 -22.58 -7.23
C ALA A 75 2.13 -23.07 -7.56
N VAL A 76 1.26 -23.21 -6.56
CA VAL A 76 -0.15 -23.60 -6.78
C VAL A 76 -0.88 -22.59 -7.67
N LEU A 77 -0.71 -21.29 -7.40
CA LEU A 77 -1.36 -20.24 -8.20
C LEU A 77 -0.85 -20.18 -9.63
N TYR A 78 0.46 -20.32 -9.84
CA TYR A 78 1.05 -20.38 -11.18
C TYR A 78 0.63 -21.63 -11.94
N LEU A 79 0.49 -22.78 -11.28
CA LEU A 79 -0.02 -24.00 -11.91
C LEU A 79 -1.48 -23.84 -12.34
N LEU A 80 -2.33 -23.26 -11.49
CA LEU A 80 -3.72 -22.95 -11.85
C LEU A 80 -3.76 -21.98 -13.04
N ALA A 81 -2.94 -20.92 -13.01
CA ALA A 81 -2.86 -19.96 -14.11
C ALA A 81 -2.35 -20.58 -15.42
N ALA A 82 -1.36 -21.47 -15.34
CA ALA A 82 -0.85 -22.20 -16.50
C ALA A 82 -1.94 -23.10 -17.13
N SER A 83 -2.78 -23.73 -16.31
CA SER A 83 -3.93 -24.50 -16.81
C SER A 83 -4.96 -23.62 -17.53
N GLY A 84 -5.25 -22.43 -17.00
CA GLY A 84 -6.13 -21.45 -17.65
C GLY A 84 -5.54 -20.93 -18.97
N LEU A 85 -4.25 -20.59 -18.97
CA LEU A 85 -3.53 -20.17 -20.17
C LEU A 85 -3.56 -21.25 -21.25
N TYR A 86 -3.35 -22.52 -20.89
CA TYR A 86 -3.42 -23.63 -21.84
C TYR A 86 -4.77 -23.68 -22.57
N VAL A 87 -5.87 -23.41 -21.87
CA VAL A 87 -7.23 -23.36 -22.47
C VAL A 87 -7.41 -22.13 -23.37
N LEU A 88 -6.80 -21.00 -23.02
CA LEU A 88 -6.92 -19.73 -23.77
C LEU A 88 -6.03 -19.67 -25.01
N MET A 89 -4.90 -20.39 -25.01
CA MET A 89 -3.88 -20.36 -26.07
C MET A 89 -4.42 -20.50 -27.50
N PRO A 90 -5.37 -21.41 -27.81
CA PRO A 90 -5.90 -21.57 -29.16
C PRO A 90 -6.64 -20.35 -29.71
N GLY A 91 -7.18 -19.48 -28.84
CA GLY A 91 -7.90 -18.27 -29.24
C GLY A 91 -7.04 -17.01 -29.35
N LEU A 92 -5.76 -17.09 -28.97
CA LEU A 92 -4.85 -15.96 -28.98
C LEU A 92 -4.22 -15.78 -30.36
N HIS A 93 -4.16 -14.53 -30.83
CA HIS A 93 -3.60 -14.18 -32.13
C HIS A 93 -2.68 -12.96 -32.03
N GLY A 94 -1.65 -12.90 -32.88
CA GLY A 94 -0.73 -11.77 -32.97
C GLY A 94 0.00 -11.46 -31.66
N VAL A 95 0.04 -10.18 -31.27
CA VAL A 95 0.74 -9.70 -30.07
C VAL A 95 0.20 -10.32 -28.76
N LEU A 96 -1.05 -10.77 -28.76
CA LEU A 96 -1.71 -11.31 -27.56
C LEU A 96 -1.17 -12.69 -27.15
N VAL A 97 -0.57 -13.43 -28.08
CA VAL A 97 0.07 -14.74 -27.79
C VAL A 97 1.20 -14.60 -26.77
N ALA A 98 1.97 -13.51 -26.84
CA ALA A 98 3.00 -13.20 -25.84
C ALA A 98 2.46 -12.29 -24.72
N GLY A 99 1.57 -11.36 -25.05
CA GLY A 99 1.03 -10.38 -24.09
C GLY A 99 0.22 -11.03 -22.96
N VAL A 100 -0.64 -12.00 -23.27
CA VAL A 100 -1.52 -12.63 -22.28
C VAL A 100 -0.76 -13.48 -21.25
N PRO A 101 0.24 -14.30 -21.61
CA PRO A 101 1.09 -14.97 -20.63
C PRO A 101 1.86 -14.01 -19.71
N ILE A 102 2.42 -12.93 -20.26
CA ILE A 102 3.15 -11.91 -19.47
C ILE A 102 2.19 -11.22 -18.50
N TYR A 103 1.03 -10.81 -18.99
CA TYR A 103 -0.02 -10.20 -18.18
C TYR A 103 -0.48 -11.14 -17.07
N THR A 104 -0.75 -12.40 -17.40
CA THR A 104 -1.17 -13.41 -16.43
C THR A 104 -0.11 -13.62 -15.37
N ALA A 105 1.18 -13.62 -15.73
CA ALA A 105 2.25 -13.71 -14.75
C ALA A 105 2.25 -12.52 -13.78
N LEU A 106 2.02 -11.29 -14.25
CA LEU A 106 1.90 -10.10 -13.39
C LEU A 106 0.68 -10.19 -12.45
N LEU A 107 -0.47 -10.58 -12.99
CA LEU A 107 -1.72 -10.75 -12.25
C LEU A 107 -1.56 -11.78 -11.13
N ILE A 108 -0.97 -12.94 -11.44
CA ILE A 108 -0.77 -14.02 -10.48
C ILE A 108 0.33 -13.67 -9.49
N THR A 109 1.37 -12.93 -9.90
CA THR A 109 2.36 -12.38 -8.95
C THR A 109 1.67 -11.49 -7.94
N MET A 110 0.83 -10.56 -8.40
CA MET A 110 0.08 -9.66 -7.53
C MET A 110 -0.82 -10.46 -6.56
N ALA A 111 -1.56 -11.43 -7.06
CA ALA A 111 -2.46 -12.26 -6.25
C ALA A 111 -1.69 -13.09 -5.22
N TRP A 112 -0.62 -13.77 -5.65
CA TRP A 112 0.27 -14.50 -4.77
C TRP A 112 0.84 -13.60 -3.68
N ARG A 113 1.33 -12.41 -4.05
CA ARG A 113 1.88 -11.46 -3.09
C ARG A 113 0.83 -10.95 -2.13
N ALA A 114 -0.41 -10.72 -2.54
CA ALA A 114 -1.51 -10.32 -1.66
C ALA A 114 -1.86 -11.42 -0.64
N MET A 115 -2.02 -12.66 -1.12
CA MET A 115 -2.36 -13.82 -0.28
C MET A 115 -1.23 -14.20 0.67
N ALA A 116 0.03 -14.16 0.22
CA ALA A 116 1.18 -14.52 1.04
C ALA A 116 1.35 -13.62 2.27
N ARG A 117 0.78 -12.40 2.28
CA ARG A 117 0.84 -11.50 3.45
C ARG A 117 -0.20 -11.80 4.50
N VAL A 118 -1.25 -12.52 4.13
CA VAL A 118 -2.27 -12.98 5.07
C VAL A 118 -1.71 -14.20 5.78
N GLN A 119 -0.92 -13.96 6.81
CA GLN A 119 -0.53 -15.00 7.76
C GLN A 119 -1.72 -15.21 8.69
N LEU A 120 -2.63 -16.12 8.32
CA LEU A 120 -3.83 -16.47 9.10
C LEU A 120 -3.50 -17.03 10.50
N PHE A 121 -2.27 -17.50 10.71
CA PHE A 121 -1.82 -18.22 11.91
C PHE A 121 -0.82 -17.46 12.78
N GLU A 122 -0.45 -16.22 12.43
CA GLU A 122 0.36 -15.34 13.30
C GLU A 122 -0.53 -14.26 13.93
N GLU A 123 -0.25 -13.85 15.17
CA GLU A 123 -1.06 -12.90 15.98
C GLU A 123 -1.35 -11.52 15.34
N LEU A 124 -0.82 -11.23 14.15
CA LEU A 124 -1.08 -9.99 13.40
C LEU A 124 -2.08 -10.21 12.25
N TRP A 125 -3.27 -10.73 12.59
CA TRP A 125 -4.43 -10.67 11.71
C TRP A 125 -4.94 -9.22 11.66
N THR A 126 -4.98 -8.63 10.47
CA THR A 126 -5.49 -7.26 10.28
C THR A 126 -6.47 -7.28 9.13
N TRP A 127 -7.65 -6.70 9.35
CA TRP A 127 -8.73 -6.60 8.36
C TRP A 127 -8.24 -6.07 7.00
N THR A 128 -7.28 -5.14 6.98
CA THR A 128 -6.63 -4.66 5.75
C THR A 128 -5.94 -5.72 4.92
N LYS A 129 -5.21 -6.66 5.54
CA LYS A 129 -4.52 -7.74 4.83
C LYS A 129 -5.53 -8.68 4.17
N LEU A 130 -6.63 -8.97 4.88
CA LEU A 130 -7.74 -9.76 4.33
C LEU A 130 -8.40 -9.03 3.15
N CYS A 131 -8.67 -7.73 3.27
CA CYS A 131 -9.21 -6.92 2.19
C CYS A 131 -8.32 -6.95 0.93
N SER A 132 -6.98 -6.84 1.07
CA SER A 132 -6.06 -7.01 -0.07
C SER A 132 -6.17 -8.38 -0.72
N CYS A 133 -6.28 -9.44 0.09
CA CYS A 133 -6.37 -10.82 -0.38
C CYS A 133 -7.68 -11.08 -1.12
N VAL A 134 -8.81 -10.70 -0.52
CA VAL A 134 -10.13 -10.78 -1.14
C VAL A 134 -10.15 -9.96 -2.42
N GLY A 135 -9.65 -8.73 -2.37
CA GLY A 135 -9.54 -7.86 -3.54
C GLY A 135 -8.75 -8.50 -4.68
N ALA A 136 -7.56 -9.04 -4.39
CA ALA A 136 -6.73 -9.71 -5.38
C ALA A 136 -7.37 -10.98 -5.96
N PHE A 137 -8.09 -11.76 -5.15
CA PHE A 137 -8.83 -12.93 -5.60
C PHE A 137 -9.94 -12.54 -6.58
N PHE A 138 -10.74 -11.53 -6.25
CA PHE A 138 -11.76 -10.99 -7.16
C PHE A 138 -11.17 -10.41 -8.44
N PHE A 139 -9.97 -9.80 -8.36
CA PHE A 139 -9.26 -9.28 -9.53
C PHE A 139 -8.91 -10.42 -10.50
N VAL A 140 -8.37 -11.53 -9.98
CA VAL A 140 -8.06 -12.72 -10.79
C VAL A 140 -9.31 -13.28 -11.45
N ILE A 141 -10.43 -13.35 -10.72
CA ILE A 141 -11.71 -13.82 -11.28
C ILE A 141 -12.18 -12.89 -12.40
N SER A 142 -12.15 -11.58 -12.19
CA SER A 142 -12.60 -10.60 -13.18
C SER A 142 -11.81 -10.69 -14.49
N ASP A 143 -10.48 -10.74 -14.40
CA ASP A 143 -9.61 -10.86 -15.56
C ASP A 143 -9.74 -12.22 -16.25
N SER A 144 -9.96 -13.29 -15.48
CA SER A 144 -10.24 -14.61 -16.04
C SER A 144 -11.53 -14.57 -16.86
N LEU A 145 -12.60 -13.92 -16.37
CA LEU A 145 -13.85 -13.76 -17.10
C LEU A 145 -13.65 -12.97 -18.41
N ILE A 146 -12.83 -11.92 -18.41
CA ILE A 146 -12.45 -11.17 -19.63
C ILE A 146 -11.76 -12.11 -20.61
N GLY A 147 -10.74 -12.85 -20.16
CA GLY A 147 -9.99 -13.78 -21.00
C GLY A 147 -10.88 -14.87 -21.62
N PHE A 148 -11.72 -15.51 -20.82
CA PHE A 148 -12.65 -16.55 -21.31
C PHE A 148 -13.66 -16.00 -22.31
N HIS A 149 -14.24 -14.81 -22.03
CA HIS A 149 -15.21 -14.18 -22.93
C HIS A 149 -14.57 -13.76 -24.26
N GLN A 150 -13.33 -13.27 -24.24
CA GLN A 150 -12.65 -12.74 -25.42
C GLN A 150 -11.97 -13.81 -26.29
N PHE A 151 -11.43 -14.87 -25.67
CA PHE A 151 -10.55 -15.83 -26.37
C PHE A 151 -11.05 -17.28 -26.39
N TYR A 152 -12.09 -17.64 -25.64
CA TYR A 152 -12.59 -19.02 -25.63
C TYR A 152 -14.03 -19.12 -26.11
N HIS A 153 -14.98 -18.60 -25.33
CA HIS A 153 -16.39 -18.63 -25.70
C HIS A 153 -17.12 -17.43 -25.11
N PRO A 154 -18.00 -16.75 -25.88
CA PRO A 154 -18.78 -15.65 -25.34
C PRO A 154 -19.69 -16.15 -24.21
N ILE A 155 -19.41 -15.70 -22.99
CA ILE A 155 -20.24 -15.93 -21.81
C ILE A 155 -21.46 -14.99 -21.85
N PRO A 156 -22.70 -15.48 -21.66
CA PRO A 156 -23.87 -14.62 -21.55
C PRO A 156 -23.80 -13.76 -20.28
N HIS A 157 -24.14 -12.47 -20.38
CA HIS A 157 -24.05 -11.49 -19.28
C HIS A 157 -22.64 -11.33 -18.68
N SER A 158 -21.58 -11.62 -19.48
CA SER A 158 -20.18 -11.49 -19.06
C SER A 158 -19.86 -10.13 -18.46
N GLN A 159 -20.32 -9.05 -19.10
CA GLN A 159 -20.02 -7.69 -18.69
C GLN A 159 -20.48 -7.39 -17.26
N ALA A 160 -21.68 -7.82 -16.87
CA ALA A 160 -22.17 -7.61 -15.52
C ALA A 160 -21.34 -8.36 -14.47
N LEU A 161 -20.96 -9.61 -14.75
CA LEU A 161 -20.12 -10.42 -13.87
C LEU A 161 -18.70 -9.87 -13.76
N ILE A 162 -18.11 -9.45 -14.87
CA ILE A 162 -16.79 -8.81 -14.94
C ILE A 162 -16.80 -7.54 -14.09
N MET A 163 -17.78 -6.65 -14.29
CA MET A 163 -17.86 -5.38 -13.56
C MET A 163 -18.11 -5.60 -12.06
N LEU A 164 -18.97 -6.55 -11.69
CA LEU A 164 -19.24 -6.87 -10.29
C LEU A 164 -17.97 -7.35 -9.58
N THR A 165 -17.28 -8.33 -10.18
CA THR A 165 -16.03 -8.88 -9.61
C THR A 165 -14.91 -7.84 -9.62
N TYR A 166 -14.83 -7.02 -10.67
CA TYR A 166 -13.85 -5.94 -10.78
C TYR A 166 -14.02 -4.87 -9.70
N TYR A 167 -15.24 -4.35 -9.51
CA TYR A 167 -15.47 -3.36 -8.47
C TYR A 167 -15.28 -3.93 -7.08
N ALA A 168 -15.67 -5.19 -6.84
CA ALA A 168 -15.35 -5.88 -5.60
C ALA A 168 -13.82 -5.97 -5.38
N ALA A 169 -13.06 -6.24 -6.45
CA ALA A 169 -11.60 -6.27 -6.40
C ALA A 169 -11.01 -4.91 -5.99
N GLN A 170 -11.40 -3.84 -6.69
CA GLN A 170 -10.92 -2.48 -6.43
C GLN A 170 -11.34 -1.97 -5.05
N LEU A 171 -12.54 -2.30 -4.59
CA LEU A 171 -13.00 -2.02 -3.24
C LEU A 171 -12.14 -2.74 -2.19
N GLY A 172 -11.87 -4.04 -2.37
CA GLY A 172 -10.98 -4.78 -1.45
C GLY A 172 -9.57 -4.21 -1.39
N ILE A 173 -8.99 -3.87 -2.55
CA ILE A 173 -7.65 -3.28 -2.64
C ILE A 173 -7.62 -1.89 -2.02
N SER A 174 -8.62 -1.04 -2.26
CA SER A 174 -8.71 0.31 -1.68
C SER A 174 -8.94 0.28 -0.17
N LEU A 175 -9.82 -0.58 0.33
CA LEU A 175 -10.06 -0.76 1.77
C LEU A 175 -8.80 -1.20 2.51
N SER A 176 -7.86 -1.89 1.85
CA SER A 176 -6.59 -2.25 2.46
C SER A 176 -5.71 -1.05 2.86
N VAL A 177 -6.01 0.15 2.37
CA VAL A 177 -5.29 1.40 2.70
C VAL A 177 -5.93 2.13 3.90
N VAL A 178 -7.19 1.86 4.24
CA VAL A 178 -7.95 2.66 5.23
C VAL A 178 -7.36 2.53 6.64
N ASP A 179 -7.16 1.31 7.16
CA ASP A 179 -6.60 1.17 8.52
C ASP A 179 -5.11 1.52 8.57
N CYS A 180 -4.40 1.44 7.43
CA CYS A 180 -3.04 1.94 7.29
C CYS A 180 -2.99 3.46 7.55
N LYS A 181 -3.91 4.22 6.95
CA LYS A 181 -4.05 5.66 7.17
C LYS A 181 -4.45 6.00 8.60
N ALA A 182 -5.40 5.25 9.19
CA ALA A 182 -5.82 5.45 10.57
C ALA A 182 -4.65 5.23 11.56
N SER A 183 -3.85 4.18 11.33
CA SER A 183 -2.66 3.87 12.14
C SER A 183 -1.60 4.96 12.04
N TYR A 184 -1.37 5.49 10.83
CA TYR A 184 -0.46 6.62 10.59
C TYR A 184 -0.92 7.89 11.32
N GLN A 185 -2.21 8.24 11.22
CA GLN A 185 -2.74 9.44 11.86
C GLN A 185 -2.68 9.37 13.39
N ARG A 186 -2.96 8.20 13.97
CA ARG A 186 -2.81 7.98 15.41
C ARG A 186 -1.37 8.20 15.85
N THR A 187 -0.44 7.64 15.09
CA THR A 187 1.00 7.77 15.33
C THR A 187 1.48 9.22 15.27
N GLU A 188 1.08 9.97 14.24
CA GLU A 188 1.48 11.38 14.11
C GLU A 188 0.93 12.26 15.25
N ARG A 189 -0.27 11.93 15.76
CA ARG A 189 -0.81 12.60 16.96
C ARG A 189 0.04 12.31 18.19
N GLU A 190 0.39 11.06 18.45
CA GLU A 190 1.26 10.67 19.57
C GLU A 190 2.62 11.41 19.52
N ARG A 191 3.20 11.56 18.32
CA ARG A 191 4.44 12.32 18.11
C ARG A 191 4.27 13.81 18.40
N ALA A 192 3.17 14.41 17.96
CA ALA A 192 2.88 15.82 18.23
C ALA A 192 2.71 16.07 19.73
N GLU A 193 2.04 15.16 20.44
CA GLU A 193 1.86 15.21 21.90
C GLU A 193 3.19 15.04 22.64
N GLU A 194 4.06 14.11 22.22
CA GLU A 194 5.37 13.92 22.84
C GLU A 194 6.31 15.10 22.58
N ALA A 195 6.32 15.66 21.37
CA ALA A 195 7.10 16.85 21.06
C ALA A 195 6.63 18.06 21.89
N ALA A 196 5.32 18.21 22.11
CA ALA A 196 4.77 19.23 22.98
C ALA A 196 5.22 19.03 24.45
N ARG A 197 5.15 17.81 24.98
CA ARG A 197 5.63 17.48 26.34
C ARG A 197 7.12 17.83 26.54
N ILE A 198 7.98 17.47 25.57
CA ILE A 198 9.41 17.78 25.63
C ILE A 198 9.67 19.30 25.56
N ALA A 199 8.87 20.03 24.77
CA ALA A 199 8.98 21.48 24.67
C ALA A 199 8.57 22.17 25.98
N GLU A 200 7.49 21.72 26.62
CA GLU A 200 7.05 22.21 27.93
C GLU A 200 8.11 21.94 29.02
N GLU A 201 8.67 20.74 29.07
CA GLU A 201 9.72 20.39 30.03
C GLU A 201 10.97 21.27 29.83
N LYS A 202 11.41 21.48 28.58
CA LYS A 202 12.54 22.37 28.27
C LYS A 202 12.28 23.80 28.69
N ASN A 203 11.06 24.32 28.48
CA ASN A 203 10.69 25.66 28.90
C ASN A 203 10.71 25.77 30.43
N ALA A 204 10.14 24.80 31.15
CA ALA A 204 10.14 24.78 32.62
C ALA A 204 11.56 24.71 33.21
N ILE A 205 12.46 23.93 32.61
CA ILE A 205 13.88 23.87 33.02
C ILE A 205 14.57 25.21 32.79
N LYS A 206 14.33 25.85 31.63
CA LYS A 206 14.89 27.16 31.31
C LYS A 206 14.43 28.21 32.33
N ASP A 207 13.13 28.27 32.61
CA ASP A 207 12.56 29.20 33.58
C ASP A 207 13.14 28.99 34.99
N ALA A 208 13.32 27.73 35.41
CA ALA A 208 13.95 27.41 36.70
C ALA A 208 15.43 27.83 36.75
N MET A 209 16.14 27.73 35.62
CA MET A 209 17.53 28.17 35.49
C MET A 209 17.66 29.69 35.54
N ASP A 210 16.78 30.40 34.84
CA ASP A 210 16.72 31.86 34.81
C ASP A 210 16.37 32.42 36.21
N LEU A 211 15.46 31.77 36.93
CA LEU A 211 15.11 32.15 38.31
C LEU A 211 16.28 31.92 39.29
N LYS A 212 17.05 30.83 39.13
CA LYS A 212 18.28 30.61 39.91
C LYS A 212 19.37 31.63 39.59
N TYR A 213 19.56 31.95 38.31
CA TYR A 213 20.53 32.95 37.89
C TYR A 213 20.18 34.34 38.44
N ASN A 214 18.93 34.77 38.33
CA ASN A 214 18.48 36.08 38.80
C ASN A 214 18.51 36.22 40.34
N LYS A 215 18.39 35.11 41.09
CA LYS A 215 18.62 35.09 42.55
C LYS A 215 20.10 35.12 42.94
N ALA A 216 21.00 34.64 42.08
CA ALA A 216 22.43 34.56 42.36
C ALA A 216 23.20 35.85 42.03
N VAL A 217 22.65 36.73 41.19
CA VAL A 217 23.22 38.05 40.89
C VAL A 217 22.72 39.07 41.93
N PRO A 218 23.60 39.64 42.79
CA PRO A 218 23.18 40.68 43.71
C PRO A 218 22.80 41.93 42.91
N SER A 219 21.63 42.51 43.18
CA SER A 219 21.28 43.83 42.65
C SER A 219 22.23 44.87 43.25
N THR A 220 23.30 45.24 42.53
CA THR A 220 24.14 46.37 42.88
C THR A 220 23.32 47.65 42.71
N PRO A 221 23.03 48.42 43.77
CA PRO A 221 22.42 49.72 43.58
C PRO A 221 23.47 50.64 42.98
N MET A 222 23.22 51.12 41.76
CA MET A 222 24.04 52.14 41.12
C MET A 222 23.82 53.46 41.88
N SER A 223 24.67 53.76 42.88
CA SER A 223 24.65 55.08 43.52
C SER A 223 25.21 56.10 42.55
N ILE A 224 24.35 56.97 42.02
CA ILE A 224 24.75 58.17 41.31
C ILE A 224 25.34 59.12 42.36
N SER A 225 26.68 59.16 42.45
CA SER A 225 27.41 60.20 43.16
C SER A 225 27.87 61.24 42.14
N GLY A 226 27.06 62.28 41.96
CA GLY A 226 27.50 63.51 41.32
C GLY A 226 28.55 64.21 42.18
N ARG A 227 29.72 64.46 41.61
CA ARG A 227 30.57 65.61 41.94
C ARG A 227 31.68 65.77 40.90
N GLY A 228 31.78 66.98 40.35
CA GLY A 228 32.75 67.42 39.35
C GLY A 228 32.22 68.69 38.72
#